data_AF-A0A1M6ZF55-F1
#
_entry.id   AF-A0A1M6ZF55-F1
#
_cell.length_a   1.000
_cell.length_b   1.000
_cell.length_c   1.000
_cell.angle_alpha   90.00
_cell.angle_beta   90.00
_cell.angle_gamma   90.00
#
_symmetry.space_group_name_H-M   'P 1'
#
loop_
_entity.id
_entity.type
_entity.pdbx_description
1 polymer ?
#
loop_
_entity_poly.entity_id
_entity_poly.type
_entity_poly.pdbx_seq_one_letter_code
_entity_poly.pdbx_strand_id
1 'polypeptide(L)'
;MNFIEKTLNNLCDMTADDVVQSMAKIYNEPIDRNKLLEYPQFIRDIIFLIDFDTEMNMQGDVLQNSIKEHVPNIITALGNIEANNESKILQEIYKRFQQNPDDEMIDKLYAKMYLYTDFDIWLLLDIYVEKQMKEYILKSNNENK
;
A
#
# COMPACT_ATOMS: atom_id res chain seq x y z
N MET A 1 -8.28 20.63 5.54
CA MET A 1 -8.11 19.81 4.33
C MET A 1 -6.70 19.26 4.29
N ASN A 2 -6.51 17.98 4.58
CA ASN A 2 -5.20 17.32 4.51
C ASN A 2 -4.83 16.96 3.05
N PHE A 3 -3.64 16.39 2.82
CA PHE A 3 -3.18 16.03 1.48
C PHE A 3 -4.10 15.02 0.77
N ILE A 4 -4.70 14.08 1.51
CA ILE A 4 -5.63 13.08 0.95
C ILE A 4 -6.88 13.76 0.42
N GLU A 5 -7.51 14.62 1.23
CA GLU A 5 -8.71 15.36 0.84
C GLU A 5 -8.42 16.32 -0.34
N LYS A 6 -7.24 16.95 -0.35
CA LYS A 6 -6.78 17.75 -1.49
C LYS A 6 -6.65 16.91 -2.76
N THR A 7 -6.10 15.71 -2.69
CA THR A 7 -5.98 14.81 -3.84
C THR A 7 -7.36 14.36 -4.32
N LEU A 8 -8.24 13.92 -3.42
CA LEU A 8 -9.59 13.48 -3.75
C LEU A 8 -10.40 14.58 -4.46
N ASN A 9 -10.26 15.83 -4.04
CA ASN A 9 -10.96 16.97 -4.65
C ASN A 9 -10.44 17.35 -6.04
N ASN A 10 -9.24 16.90 -6.43
CA ASN A 10 -8.61 17.26 -7.71
C ASN A 10 -8.40 16.06 -8.64
N LEU A 11 -9.00 14.90 -8.36
CA LEU A 11 -8.76 13.65 -9.12
C LEU A 11 -8.99 13.78 -10.63
N CYS A 12 -9.92 14.63 -11.07
CA CYS A 12 -10.21 14.83 -12.49
C CYS A 12 -9.03 15.38 -13.29
N ASP A 13 -8.08 16.05 -12.62
CA ASP A 13 -6.92 16.70 -13.25
C ASP A 13 -5.60 15.97 -12.96
N MET A 14 -5.66 14.76 -12.38
CA MET A 14 -4.49 14.01 -11.91
C MET A 14 -4.30 12.71 -12.70
N THR A 15 -3.03 12.34 -12.90
CA THR A 15 -2.64 10.99 -13.32
C THR A 15 -2.55 10.05 -12.12
N ALA A 16 -2.44 8.74 -12.37
CA ALA A 16 -2.25 7.76 -11.30
C ALA A 16 -0.94 8.01 -10.52
N ASP A 17 0.17 8.31 -11.22
CA ASP A 17 1.41 8.76 -10.58
C ASP A 17 1.21 10.01 -9.71
N ASP A 18 0.50 11.05 -10.18
CA ASP A 18 0.24 12.26 -9.37
C ASP A 18 -0.49 11.91 -8.04
N VAL A 19 -1.40 10.94 -8.08
CA VAL A 19 -2.12 10.45 -6.89
C VAL A 19 -1.16 9.71 -5.96
N VAL A 20 -0.34 8.79 -6.49
CA VAL A 20 0.66 8.04 -5.72
C VAL A 20 1.67 8.99 -5.06
N GLN A 21 2.24 9.93 -5.81
CA GLN A 21 3.16 10.96 -5.31
C GLN A 21 2.50 11.84 -4.24
N SER A 22 1.21 12.13 -4.38
CA SER A 22 0.48 12.88 -3.36
C SER A 22 0.36 12.11 -2.05
N MET A 23 0.22 10.78 -2.09
CA MET A 23 0.14 9.95 -0.88
C MET A 23 1.48 9.82 -0.16
N ALA A 24 2.60 9.91 -0.88
CA ALA A 24 3.94 9.92 -0.30
C ALA A 24 4.16 11.10 0.68
N LYS A 25 3.33 12.15 0.61
CA LYS A 25 3.34 13.27 1.56
C LYS A 25 3.03 12.86 3.00
N ILE A 26 2.55 11.64 3.26
CA ILE A 26 2.32 11.12 4.62
C ILE A 26 3.57 11.17 5.52
N TYR A 27 4.77 11.17 4.95
CA TYR A 27 6.01 11.34 5.72
C TYR A 27 6.34 12.80 6.08
N ASN A 28 5.74 13.76 5.38
CA ASN A 28 5.87 15.20 5.67
C ASN A 28 4.67 15.75 6.45
N GLU A 29 3.48 15.17 6.23
CA GLU A 29 2.21 15.52 6.86
C GLU A 29 1.60 14.25 7.49
N PRO A 30 2.14 13.74 8.62
CA PRO A 30 1.74 12.45 9.16
C PRO A 30 0.27 12.42 9.59
N ILE A 31 -0.40 11.35 9.16
CA ILE A 31 -1.76 11.02 9.55
C ILE A 31 -1.72 9.70 10.35
N ASP A 32 -2.59 9.61 11.35
CA ASP A 32 -2.87 8.36 12.08
C ASP A 32 -3.41 7.31 11.10
N ARG A 33 -2.72 6.18 10.96
CA ARG A 33 -3.08 5.10 10.03
C ARG A 33 -4.47 4.53 10.31
N ASN A 34 -4.95 4.62 11.55
CA ASN A 34 -6.31 4.20 11.90
C ASN A 34 -7.40 5.08 11.28
N LYS A 35 -7.10 6.35 11.00
CA LYS A 35 -8.01 7.27 10.30
C LYS A 35 -8.10 7.01 8.80
N LEU A 36 -7.20 6.19 8.25
CA LEU A 36 -7.24 5.87 6.83
C LEU A 36 -8.52 5.12 6.45
N LEU A 37 -9.19 4.48 7.41
CA LEU A 37 -10.47 3.79 7.20
C LEU A 37 -11.58 4.71 6.68
N GLU A 38 -11.46 6.03 6.87
CA GLU A 38 -12.40 7.05 6.39
C GLU A 38 -12.23 7.34 4.88
N TYR A 39 -11.14 6.90 4.26
CA TYR A 39 -10.82 7.15 2.86
C TYR A 39 -11.12 5.96 1.95
N PRO A 40 -11.29 6.19 0.63
CA PRO A 40 -11.49 5.13 -0.36
C PRO A 40 -10.40 4.05 -0.30
N GLN A 41 -10.76 2.80 -0.62
CA GLN A 41 -9.85 1.65 -0.53
C GLN A 41 -8.53 1.88 -1.26
N PHE A 42 -8.56 2.39 -2.49
CA PHE A 42 -7.35 2.58 -3.29
C PHE A 42 -6.38 3.60 -2.67
N ILE A 43 -6.87 4.62 -1.95
CA ILE A 43 -6.03 5.56 -1.20
C ILE A 43 -5.31 4.84 -0.06
N ARG A 44 -6.03 3.99 0.68
CA ARG A 44 -5.45 3.19 1.77
C ARG A 44 -4.37 2.26 1.23
N ASP A 45 -4.64 1.59 0.12
CA ASP A 45 -3.73 0.64 -0.50
C ASP A 45 -2.42 1.32 -0.92
N ILE A 46 -2.50 2.49 -1.57
CA ILE A 46 -1.31 3.28 -1.93
C ILE A 46 -0.48 3.57 -0.68
N ILE A 47 -1.09 4.11 0.37
CA ILE A 47 -0.37 4.50 1.60
C ILE A 47 0.29 3.29 2.25
N PHE A 48 -0.41 2.16 2.37
CA PHE A 48 0.17 0.95 2.97
C PHE A 48 1.29 0.35 2.11
N LEU A 49 1.23 0.46 0.79
CA LEU A 49 2.31 0.02 -0.10
C LEU A 49 3.53 0.95 -0.02
N ILE A 50 3.33 2.26 0.14
CA ILE A 50 4.44 3.20 0.40
C ILE A 50 5.06 2.92 1.78
N ASP A 51 4.25 2.74 2.82
CA ASP A 51 4.71 2.35 4.16
C ASP A 51 5.54 1.06 4.10
N PHE A 52 5.03 0.05 3.37
CA PHE A 52 5.72 -1.21 3.12
C PHE A 52 7.06 -1.04 2.39
N ASP A 53 7.09 -0.36 1.25
CA ASP A 53 8.32 -0.13 0.47
C ASP A 53 9.38 0.61 1.29
N THR A 54 8.94 1.63 2.04
CA THR A 54 9.84 2.45 2.86
C THR A 54 10.49 1.61 3.96
N GLU A 55 9.70 0.85 4.71
CA GLU A 55 10.20 0.03 5.83
C GLU A 55 11.07 -1.13 5.33
N MET A 56 10.69 -1.75 4.21
CA MET A 56 11.52 -2.76 3.54
C MET A 56 12.87 -2.19 3.07
N ASN A 57 12.90 -0.98 2.50
CA ASN A 57 14.15 -0.34 2.08
C ASN A 57 15.00 0.15 3.28
N MET A 58 14.38 0.50 4.40
CA MET A 58 15.09 1.00 5.58
C MET A 58 15.67 -0.11 6.46
N GLN A 59 14.91 -1.18 6.69
CA GLN A 59 15.25 -2.21 7.68
C GLN A 59 15.23 -3.64 7.12
N GLY A 60 14.64 -3.87 5.94
CA GLY A 60 14.50 -5.20 5.34
C GLY A 60 13.43 -6.08 5.98
N ASP A 61 12.66 -5.56 6.94
CA ASP A 61 11.60 -6.27 7.66
C ASP A 61 10.48 -5.28 8.01
N VAL A 62 9.24 -5.77 8.10
CA VAL A 62 8.05 -4.99 8.49
C VAL A 62 7.39 -5.50 9.79
N LEU A 63 7.89 -6.58 10.38
CA LEU A 63 7.35 -7.25 11.56
C LEU A 63 7.90 -6.71 12.89
N GLN A 64 8.97 -5.92 12.85
CA GLN A 64 9.59 -5.28 14.02
C GLN A 64 9.40 -3.76 14.05
N ASN A 65 8.65 -3.21 13.10
CA ASN A 65 8.61 -1.77 12.85
C ASN A 65 7.26 -1.15 13.24
N SER A 66 7.16 0.17 13.02
CA SER A 66 5.98 0.97 13.34
C SER A 66 4.70 0.52 12.61
N ILE A 67 4.86 -0.18 11.48
CA ILE A 67 3.76 -0.63 10.62
C ILE A 67 3.31 -2.07 10.86
N LYS A 68 3.91 -2.77 11.84
CA LYS A 68 3.65 -4.20 12.13
C LYS A 68 2.17 -4.52 12.29
N GLU A 69 1.43 -3.67 12.99
CA GLU A 69 -0.01 -3.85 13.23
C GLU A 69 -0.85 -3.74 11.95
N HIS A 70 -0.28 -3.12 10.91
CA HIS A 70 -0.91 -2.91 9.60
C HIS A 70 -0.44 -3.92 8.54
N VAL A 71 0.38 -4.92 8.87
CA VAL A 71 0.77 -5.99 7.93
C VAL A 71 -0.44 -6.67 7.26
N PRO A 72 -1.57 -6.95 7.95
CA PRO A 72 -2.77 -7.44 7.28
C PRO A 72 -3.33 -6.49 6.19
N ASN A 73 -3.22 -5.18 6.40
CA ASN A 73 -3.62 -4.18 5.42
C ASN A 73 -2.67 -4.16 4.22
N ILE A 74 -1.36 -4.32 4.45
CA ILE A 74 -0.35 -4.41 3.38
C ILE A 74 -0.57 -5.67 2.53
N ILE A 75 -0.84 -6.82 3.15
CA ILE A 75 -1.17 -8.07 2.44
C ILE A 75 -2.38 -7.88 1.53
N THR A 76 -3.40 -7.18 2.04
CA THR A 76 -4.62 -6.85 1.29
C THR A 76 -4.30 -5.91 0.13
N ALA A 77 -3.52 -4.86 0.36
CA ALA A 77 -3.12 -3.90 -0.68
C ALA A 77 -2.34 -4.59 -1.82
N LEU A 78 -1.37 -5.45 -1.48
CA LEU A 78 -0.64 -6.28 -2.45
C LEU A 78 -1.59 -7.17 -3.26
N GLY A 79 -2.60 -7.76 -2.60
CA GLY A 79 -3.63 -8.54 -3.29
C GLY A 79 -4.49 -7.70 -4.24
N ASN A 80 -4.88 -6.49 -3.84
CA ASN A 80 -5.72 -5.58 -4.63
C ASN A 80 -5.02 -5.12 -5.92
N ILE A 81 -3.69 -4.93 -5.88
CA ILE A 81 -2.89 -4.61 -7.08
C ILE A 81 -2.49 -5.85 -7.89
N GLU A 82 -3.00 -7.03 -7.53
CA GLU A 82 -2.68 -8.31 -8.18
C GLU A 82 -1.21 -8.78 -8.03
N ALA A 83 -0.46 -8.20 -7.08
CA ALA A 83 0.86 -8.68 -6.64
C ALA A 83 0.70 -9.94 -5.75
N ASN A 84 0.09 -10.97 -6.33
CA ASN A 84 -0.38 -12.16 -5.62
C ASN A 84 0.75 -12.98 -4.98
N ASN A 85 1.93 -13.02 -5.62
CA ASN A 85 3.08 -13.71 -5.03
C ASN A 85 3.57 -12.97 -3.79
N GLU A 86 3.63 -11.65 -3.85
CA GLU A 86 4.16 -10.81 -2.78
C GLU A 86 3.20 -10.82 -1.59
N SER A 87 1.89 -10.76 -1.87
CA SER A 87 0.84 -10.97 -0.88
C SER A 87 0.99 -12.32 -0.16
N LYS A 88 1.23 -13.41 -0.91
CA LYS A 88 1.40 -14.76 -0.34
C LYS A 88 2.68 -14.90 0.48
N ILE A 89 3.80 -14.34 0.00
CA ILE A 89 5.07 -14.37 0.72
C ILE A 89 4.93 -13.64 2.05
N LEU A 90 4.38 -12.41 2.03
CA LEU A 90 4.18 -11.63 3.25
C LEU A 90 3.19 -12.29 4.21
N GLN A 91 2.13 -12.92 3.69
CA GLN A 91 1.20 -13.70 4.50
C GLN A 91 1.89 -14.88 5.21
N GLU A 92 2.76 -15.60 4.51
CA GLU A 92 3.50 -16.72 5.11
C GLU A 92 4.51 -16.25 6.16
N ILE A 93 5.20 -15.14 5.91
CA ILE A 93 6.09 -14.47 6.86
C ILE A 93 5.31 -14.09 8.13
N TYR A 94 4.20 -13.37 7.97
CA TYR A 94 3.37 -12.92 9.08
C TYR A 94 2.84 -14.08 9.92
N LYS A 95 2.38 -15.16 9.26
CA LYS A 95 1.91 -16.37 9.93
C LYS A 95 3.01 -17.04 10.76
N ARG A 96 4.24 -17.14 10.23
CA ARG A 96 5.38 -17.72 10.97
C ARG A 96 5.72 -16.90 12.19
N PHE A 97 5.84 -15.60 12.00
CA PHE A 97 6.12 -14.65 13.06
C PHE A 97 5.11 -14.74 14.22
N GLN A 98 3.82 -14.96 13.92
CA GLN A 98 2.79 -15.11 14.96
C GLN A 98 2.83 -16.46 15.70
N GLN A 99 3.28 -17.53 15.04
CA GLN A 99 3.14 -18.90 15.55
C GLN A 99 4.41 -19.43 16.22
N ASN A 100 5.53 -19.38 15.50
CA ASN A 100 6.83 -19.84 15.95
C ASN A 100 7.90 -19.13 15.10
N PRO A 101 8.39 -17.96 15.54
CA PRO A 101 9.40 -17.20 14.80
C PRO A 101 10.64 -18.06 14.55
N ASP A 102 10.99 -18.19 13.28
CA ASP A 102 12.22 -18.80 12.80
C ASP A 102 12.88 -17.76 11.89
N ASP A 103 13.81 -16.99 12.46
CA ASP A 103 14.42 -15.84 11.81
C ASP A 103 15.11 -16.24 10.50
N GLU A 104 15.82 -17.38 10.47
CA GLU A 104 16.49 -17.85 9.25
C GLU A 104 15.50 -18.17 8.12
N MET A 105 14.36 -18.78 8.47
CA MET A 105 13.32 -19.07 7.49
C MET A 105 12.56 -17.81 7.05
N ILE A 106 12.34 -16.86 7.96
CA ILE A 106 11.72 -15.57 7.66
C ILE A 106 12.62 -14.75 6.72
N ASP A 107 13.92 -14.67 6.98
CA ASP A 107 14.89 -13.99 6.13
C ASP A 107 14.92 -14.58 4.71
N LYS A 108 14.87 -15.92 4.59
CA LYS A 108 14.77 -16.61 3.29
C LYS A 108 13.48 -16.30 2.54
N LEU A 109 12.39 -15.96 3.22
CA LEU A 109 11.15 -15.54 2.59
C LEU A 109 11.23 -14.06 2.18
N TYR A 110 11.80 -13.19 3.01
CA TYR A 110 12.04 -11.79 2.66
C TYR A 110 12.90 -11.65 1.41
N ALA A 111 13.95 -12.46 1.27
CA ALA A 111 14.82 -12.49 0.09
C ALA A 111 14.10 -12.89 -1.23
N LYS A 112 12.83 -13.32 -1.18
CA LYS A 112 12.00 -13.62 -2.37
C LYS A 112 11.08 -12.47 -2.76
N MET A 113 10.95 -11.44 -1.93
CA MET A 113 10.06 -10.32 -2.19
C MET A 113 10.60 -9.41 -3.29
N TYR A 114 9.72 -8.57 -3.84
CA TYR A 114 10.00 -7.76 -5.02
C TYR A 114 11.29 -6.93 -4.94
N LEU A 115 11.64 -6.38 -3.76
CA LEU A 115 12.88 -5.62 -3.52
C LEU A 115 14.16 -6.35 -3.94
N TYR A 116 14.14 -7.68 -3.94
CA TYR A 116 15.30 -8.54 -4.24
C TYR A 116 15.17 -9.23 -5.61
N THR A 117 14.29 -8.72 -6.48
CA THR A 117 14.00 -9.27 -7.80
C THR A 117 13.79 -8.14 -8.82
N ASP A 118 13.63 -8.48 -10.10
CA ASP A 118 13.24 -7.51 -11.15
C ASP A 118 11.72 -7.25 -11.21
N PHE A 119 10.94 -7.69 -10.22
CA PHE A 119 9.49 -7.51 -10.19
C PHE A 119 9.11 -6.09 -9.75
N ASP A 120 8.27 -5.43 -10.55
CA ASP A 120 7.87 -4.05 -10.30
C ASP A 120 6.42 -3.97 -9.81
N ILE A 121 6.24 -3.79 -8.49
CA ILE A 121 4.92 -3.59 -7.90
C ILE A 121 4.34 -2.20 -8.22
N TRP A 122 5.18 -1.22 -8.58
CA TRP A 122 4.74 0.15 -8.84
C TRP A 122 3.98 0.23 -10.16
N LEU A 123 4.40 -0.53 -11.18
CA LEU A 123 3.63 -0.68 -12.41
C LEU A 123 2.22 -1.25 -12.15
N LEU A 124 2.12 -2.26 -11.27
CA LEU A 124 0.84 -2.84 -10.89
C LEU A 124 -0.03 -1.85 -10.10
N LEU A 125 0.59 -1.10 -9.19
CA LEU A 125 -0.08 -0.04 -8.44
C LEU A 125 -0.62 1.04 -9.37
N ASP A 126 0.15 1.50 -10.36
CA ASP A 126 -0.25 2.54 -11.30
C ASP A 126 -1.51 2.13 -12.10
N ILE A 127 -1.50 0.91 -12.65
CA ILE A 127 -2.65 0.33 -13.36
C ILE A 127 -3.88 0.25 -12.44
N TYR A 128 -3.69 -0.21 -11.21
CA TYR A 128 -4.76 -0.31 -10.21
C TYR A 128 -5.34 1.06 -9.87
N VAL A 129 -4.49 2.05 -9.57
CA VAL A 129 -4.90 3.41 -9.22
C VAL A 129 -5.63 4.08 -10.37
N GLU A 130 -5.14 3.95 -11.60
CA GLU A 130 -5.80 4.52 -12.78
C GLU A 130 -7.24 3.99 -12.91
N LYS A 131 -7.42 2.67 -12.74
CA LYS A 131 -8.74 2.04 -12.78
C LYS A 131 -9.64 2.53 -11.64
N GLN A 132 -9.16 2.49 -10.40
CA GLN A 132 -9.96 2.86 -9.22
C GLN A 132 -10.33 4.34 -9.22
N MET A 133 -9.43 5.21 -9.66
CA MET A 133 -9.67 6.65 -9.81
C MET A 133 -10.83 6.91 -10.78
N LYS A 134 -10.83 6.28 -11.96
CA LYS A 134 -11.92 6.41 -12.95
C LYS A 134 -13.25 5.95 -12.36
N GLU A 135 -13.28 4.81 -11.68
CA GLU A 135 -14.48 4.29 -11.03
C GLU A 135 -15.01 5.24 -9.94
N TYR A 136 -14.12 5.83 -9.14
CA TYR A 136 -14.45 6.76 -8.07
C TYR A 136 -15.05 8.07 -8.60
N ILE A 137 -14.45 8.65 -9.63
CA ILE A 137 -14.96 9.88 -10.29
C ILE A 137 -16.35 9.63 -10.87
N LEU A 138 -16.56 8.49 -11.55
CA LEU A 138 -17.85 8.14 -12.14
C LEU A 138 -18.96 8.00 -11.07
N LYS A 139 -18.66 7.35 -9.95
CA LYS A 139 -19.62 7.21 -8.83
C LYS A 139 -19.97 8.57 -8.22
N SER A 140 -18.96 9.39 -7.95
CA SER A 140 -19.13 10.72 -7.37
C SER A 140 -19.98 11.65 -8.24
N ASN A 141 -19.87 11.55 -9.57
CA ASN A 141 -20.67 12.33 -10.50
C ASN A 141 -22.13 11.85 -10.63
N ASN A 142 -22.42 10.60 -10.28
CA ASN A 142 -23.77 10.03 -10.31
C ASN A 142 -24.55 10.29 -9.00
N GLU A 143 -23.87 10.42 -7.86
CA GLU A 143 -24.49 10.75 -6.57
C GLU A 143 -24.85 12.24 -6.44
N ASN A 144 -24.24 13.10 -7.26
CA ASN A 144 -24.50 14.55 -7.30
C ASN A 144 -25.55 14.97 -8.36
N LYS A 145 -26.26 14.01 -8.98
CA LYS A 145 -27.35 14.25 -9.95
C LYS A 145 -28.70 13.89 -9.35
#